data_AF-A0A1V9GUH1-F1
#
_entry.id   AF-A0A1V9GUH1-F1
#
_cell.length_a   1.000
_cell.length_b   1.000
_cell.length_c   1.000
_cell.angle_alpha   90.00
_cell.angle_beta   90.00
_cell.angle_gamma   90.00
#
_symmetry.space_group_name_H-M   'P 1'
#
loop_
_entity.id
_entity.type
_entity.pdbx_description
1 polymer ?
#
loop_
_entity_poly.entity_id
_entity_poly.type
_entity_poly.pdbx_seq_one_letter_code
_entity_poly.pdbx_strand_id
1 'polypeptide(L)'
;MPAVRQLLEQRPTLLDDLGALTQHHLQLARRHRPKPLDQDVVFVEARVRMSSGGDDALWVDYRPQAWHPYVRNLQLHILDSDHHSMLSPTHSATLSSVLHAATAEATRAVQPVGQAGHGAVAGDGVTEYA
;
A
#
# COMPACT_ATOMS: atom_id res chain seq x y z
N MET A 1 29.02 3.43 13.79
CA MET A 1 28.62 3.60 12.38
C MET A 1 29.75 4.24 11.55
N PRO A 2 30.75 3.49 11.09
CA PRO A 2 31.86 4.03 10.31
C PRO A 2 31.41 4.54 8.92
N ALA A 3 30.51 3.80 8.27
CA ALA A 3 30.00 4.11 6.94
C ALA A 3 29.21 5.44 6.88
N VAL A 4 28.40 5.73 7.89
CA VAL A 4 27.65 7.00 7.96
C VAL A 4 28.60 8.18 8.12
N ARG A 5 29.62 8.05 8.96
CA ARG A 5 30.64 9.09 9.14
C ARG A 5 31.40 9.35 7.83
N GLN A 6 31.86 8.30 7.16
CA GLN A 6 32.57 8.42 5.90
C GLN A 6 31.70 9.03 4.78
N LEU A 7 30.40 8.71 4.76
CA LEU A 7 29.44 9.32 3.85
C LEU A 7 29.24 10.82 4.11
N LEU A 8 29.18 11.24 5.38
CA LEU A 8 29.07 12.64 5.76
C LEU A 8 30.37 13.42 5.50
N GLU A 9 31.53 12.78 5.62
CA GLU A 9 32.81 13.37 5.20
C GLU A 9 32.87 13.59 3.69
N GLN A 10 32.31 12.66 2.89
CA GLN A 10 32.21 12.79 1.44
C GLN A 10 31.11 13.76 0.97
N ARG A 11 30.05 13.92 1.76
CA ARG A 11 28.92 14.83 1.49
C ARG A 11 28.51 15.56 2.76
N PRO A 12 29.19 16.68 3.08
CA PRO A 12 28.95 17.43 4.31
C PRO A 12 27.53 17.98 4.42
N THR A 13 26.90 18.32 3.30
CA THR A 13 25.54 18.87 3.24
C THR A 13 24.44 17.82 3.22
N LEU A 14 24.78 16.52 3.23
CA LEU A 14 23.81 15.44 2.98
C LEU A 14 22.59 15.48 3.92
N LEU A 15 22.79 15.80 5.20
CA LEU A 15 21.70 15.88 6.16
C LEU A 15 20.80 17.08 5.90
N ASP A 16 21.38 18.23 5.54
CA ASP A 16 20.65 19.44 5.20
C ASP A 16 19.87 19.26 3.89
N ASP A 17 20.51 18.65 2.88
CA ASP A 17 19.89 18.35 1.59
C ASP A 17 18.71 17.38 1.76
N LEU A 18 18.87 16.34 2.58
CA LEU A 18 17.79 15.39 2.90
C LEU A 18 16.65 16.08 3.64
N GLY A 19 16.97 16.92 4.64
CA GLY A 19 15.99 17.70 5.39
C GLY A 19 15.19 18.64 4.49
N ALA A 20 15.87 19.39 3.61
CA ALA A 20 15.25 20.30 2.66
C ALA A 20 14.34 19.55 1.67
N LEU A 21 14.78 18.39 1.18
CA LEU A 21 13.98 17.55 0.28
C LEU A 21 12.72 17.02 0.97
N THR A 22 12.84 16.53 2.21
CA THR A 22 11.68 16.04 2.98
C THR A 22 10.70 17.17 3.24
N GLN A 23 11.17 18.35 3.68
CA GLN A 23 10.32 19.52 3.89
C GLN A 23 9.60 19.94 2.61
N HIS A 24 10.30 19.97 1.48
CA HIS A 24 9.71 20.29 0.19
C HIS A 24 8.56 19.35 -0.18
N HIS A 25 8.76 18.03 -0.05
CA HIS A 25 7.72 17.03 -0.33
C HIS A 25 6.52 17.16 0.60
N LEU A 26 6.74 17.42 1.90
CA LEU A 26 5.66 17.67 2.85
C LEU A 26 4.86 18.92 2.47
N GLN A 27 5.52 20.00 2.03
CA GLN A 27 4.83 21.21 1.56
C GLN A 27 3.98 20.94 0.32
N LEU A 28 4.48 20.13 -0.63
CA LEU A 28 3.71 19.70 -1.79
C LEU A 28 2.48 18.88 -1.39
N ALA A 29 2.67 17.89 -0.52
CA ALA A 29 1.57 17.05 -0.02
C ALA A 29 0.48 17.88 0.68
N ARG A 30 0.86 18.89 1.49
CA ARG A 30 -0.10 19.77 2.18
C ARG A 30 -0.97 20.61 1.25
N ARG A 31 -0.42 21.01 0.09
CA ARG A 31 -1.15 21.79 -0.92
C ARG A 31 -2.00 20.91 -1.83
N HIS A 32 -1.75 19.60 -1.85
CA HIS A 32 -2.52 18.67 -2.65
C HIS A 32 -3.97 18.61 -2.14
N ARG A 33 -4.91 18.61 -3.08
CA ARG A 33 -6.35 18.43 -2.84
C ARG A 33 -6.79 17.22 -3.65
N PRO A 34 -6.70 16.00 -3.08
CA PRO A 34 -7.04 14.80 -3.82
C PRO A 34 -8.52 14.82 -4.18
N LYS A 35 -8.83 14.42 -5.41
CA LYS A 35 -10.21 14.14 -5.81
C LYS A 35 -10.62 12.79 -5.22
N PRO A 36 -11.88 12.60 -4.80
CA PRO A 36 -12.35 11.29 -4.39
C PRO A 36 -12.13 10.24 -5.48
N LEU A 37 -11.67 9.07 -5.05
CA LEU A 37 -11.48 7.87 -5.84
C LEU A 37 -12.65 6.93 -5.55
N ASP A 38 -13.41 6.55 -6.56
CA ASP A 38 -14.42 5.49 -6.44
C ASP A 38 -13.76 4.10 -6.51
N GLN A 39 -12.84 3.85 -5.57
CA GLN A 39 -12.06 2.63 -5.48
C GLN A 39 -12.02 2.11 -4.06
N ASP A 40 -11.96 0.78 -3.93
CA ASP A 40 -11.68 0.12 -2.66
C ASP A 40 -10.17 0.20 -2.40
N VAL A 41 -9.80 0.60 -1.19
CA VAL A 41 -8.39 0.83 -0.82
C VAL A 41 -8.02 -0.07 0.35
N VAL A 42 -6.84 -0.70 0.24
CA VAL A 42 -6.19 -1.41 1.34
C VAL A 42 -5.27 -0.44 2.06
N PHE A 43 -5.48 -0.25 3.35
CA PHE A 43 -4.63 0.54 4.23
C PHE A 43 -3.92 -0.38 5.21
N VAL A 44 -2.59 -0.39 5.18
CA VAL A 44 -1.77 -1.14 6.15
C VAL A 44 -1.18 -0.16 7.16
N GLU A 45 -1.64 -0.26 8.40
CA GLU A 45 -1.17 0.55 9.53
C GLU A 45 0.04 -0.11 10.20
N ALA A 46 1.15 0.62 10.30
CA ALA A 46 2.25 0.27 11.18
C ALA A 46 1.81 0.45 12.64
N ARG A 47 1.83 -0.63 13.41
CA ARG A 47 1.49 -0.62 14.84
C ARG A 47 2.47 0.21 15.66
N VAL A 48 3.75 0.17 15.31
CA VAL A 48 4.80 0.89 16.04
C VAL A 48 4.88 2.31 15.49
N ARG A 49 4.33 3.27 16.23
CA ARG A 49 4.48 4.69 15.95
C ARG A 49 5.89 5.11 16.32
N MET A 50 6.69 5.49 15.33
CA MET A 50 7.95 6.17 15.60
C MET A 50 7.65 7.63 15.92
N SER A 51 7.98 8.06 17.13
CA SER A 51 8.04 9.48 17.48
C SER A 51 9.26 10.10 16.81
N SER A 52 9.19 10.27 15.49
CA SER A 52 10.13 11.15 14.80
C SER A 52 9.76 12.57 15.21
N GLY A 53 10.73 13.41 15.61
CA GLY A 53 10.52 14.76 16.16
C GLY A 53 9.77 15.76 15.27
N GLY A 54 9.16 15.31 14.17
CA GLY A 54 8.11 16.03 13.43
C GLY A 54 6.71 15.87 14.02
N ASP A 55 6.48 15.01 15.02
CA ASP A 55 5.16 14.82 15.66
C ASP A 55 4.62 16.07 16.39
N ASP A 56 5.49 16.98 16.85
CA ASP A 56 5.08 18.28 17.42
C ASP A 56 4.45 19.19 16.36
N ALA A 57 4.71 18.89 15.10
CA ALA A 57 4.14 19.56 13.95
C ALA A 57 3.00 18.66 13.44
N LEU A 58 1.73 19.06 13.67
CA LEU A 58 0.48 18.43 13.18
C LEU A 58 0.36 18.35 11.62
N TRP A 59 1.41 17.94 10.93
CA TRP A 59 1.57 18.08 9.49
C TRP A 59 1.00 16.88 8.72
N VAL A 60 0.81 15.76 9.42
CA VAL A 60 0.29 14.50 8.86
C VAL A 60 -0.80 13.95 9.78
N ASP A 61 -1.99 13.70 9.23
CA ASP A 61 -3.02 12.93 9.93
C ASP A 61 -2.79 11.44 9.65
N TYR A 62 -2.32 10.73 10.67
CA TYR A 62 -1.96 9.32 10.57
C TYR A 62 -3.15 8.35 10.71
N ARG A 63 -4.35 8.88 10.97
CA ARG A 63 -5.55 8.08 11.17
C ARG A 63 -6.01 7.52 9.82
N PRO A 64 -6.25 6.20 9.70
CA PRO A 64 -6.82 5.62 8.49
C PRO A 64 -8.13 6.32 8.07
N GLN A 65 -8.90 6.81 9.04
CA GLN A 65 -10.19 7.47 8.81
C GLN A 65 -10.07 8.77 8.00
N ALA A 66 -8.90 9.41 7.96
CA ALA A 66 -8.66 10.59 7.13
C ALA A 66 -8.85 10.31 5.63
N TRP A 67 -8.80 9.03 5.22
CA TRP A 67 -9.00 8.60 3.83
C TRP A 67 -10.46 8.38 3.45
N HIS A 68 -11.37 8.21 4.40
CA HIS A 68 -12.79 7.90 4.11
C HIS A 68 -13.47 8.87 3.13
N PRO A 69 -13.25 10.20 3.20
CA PRO A 69 -13.87 11.12 2.23
C PRO A 69 -13.41 10.94 0.79
N TYR A 70 -12.33 10.18 0.56
CA TYR A 70 -11.66 10.06 -0.73
C TYR A 70 -11.71 8.66 -1.34
N VAL A 71 -12.30 7.67 -0.67
CA VAL A 71 -12.29 6.27 -1.13
C VAL A 71 -13.70 5.67 -1.00
N ARG A 72 -14.02 4.65 -1.80
CA ARG A 72 -15.32 3.95 -1.70
C ARG A 72 -15.37 3.09 -0.44
N ASN A 73 -14.38 2.22 -0.27
CA ASN A 73 -14.22 1.37 0.90
C ASN A 73 -12.76 1.39 1.36
N LEU A 74 -12.56 1.19 2.67
CA LEU A 74 -11.24 1.16 3.28
C LEU A 74 -11.08 -0.15 4.07
N GLN A 75 -10.20 -1.05 3.58
CA GLN A 75 -9.81 -2.28 4.27
C GLN A 75 -8.59 -1.99 5.14
N LEU A 76 -8.75 -2.05 6.46
CA LEU A 76 -7.67 -1.77 7.42
C LEU A 76 -6.98 -3.07 7.85
N HIS A 77 -5.66 -3.12 7.68
CA HIS A 77 -4.80 -4.18 8.23
C HIS A 77 -3.77 -3.55 9.16
N ILE A 78 -3.55 -4.15 10.32
CA ILE A 78 -2.50 -3.70 11.24
C ILE A 78 -1.32 -4.65 11.12
N LEU A 79 -0.13 -4.10 10.91
CA LEU A 79 1.12 -4.83 10.84
C LEU A 79 2.00 -4.46 12.04
N ASP A 80 2.55 -5.46 12.73
CA ASP A 80 3.48 -5.26 13.85
C ASP A 80 4.86 -4.86 13.32
N SER A 81 4.98 -3.58 12.95
CA SER A 81 6.13 -2.98 12.29
C SER A 81 6.11 -1.47 12.53
N ASP A 82 7.27 -0.82 12.39
CA ASP A 82 7.38 0.62 12.21
C ASP A 82 7.32 0.99 10.72
N HIS A 83 7.14 2.27 10.42
CA HIS A 83 7.00 2.71 9.03
C HIS A 83 8.25 2.44 8.16
N HIS A 84 9.46 2.49 8.74
CA HIS A 84 10.70 2.26 8.01
C HIS A 84 10.92 0.78 7.70
N SER A 85 10.53 -0.11 8.61
CA SER A 85 10.73 -1.55 8.46
C SER A 85 9.60 -2.25 7.71
N MET A 86 8.44 -1.60 7.51
CA MET A 86 7.24 -2.20 6.89
C MET A 86 7.51 -2.92 5.57
N LEU A 87 8.36 -2.38 4.71
CA LEU A 87 8.68 -2.97 3.40
C LEU A 87 9.90 -3.92 3.42
N SER A 88 10.44 -4.22 4.60
CA SER A 88 11.58 -5.12 4.75
C SER A 88 11.24 -6.56 4.36
N PRO A 89 12.26 -7.40 4.08
CA PRO A 89 12.04 -8.83 3.80
C PRO A 89 11.27 -9.57 4.89
N THR A 90 11.37 -9.12 6.15
CA THR A 90 10.64 -9.71 7.29
C THR A 90 9.12 -9.62 7.13
N HIS A 91 8.62 -8.55 6.51
CA HIS A 91 7.18 -8.28 6.42
C HIS A 91 6.62 -8.40 5.00
N SER A 92 7.49 -8.52 3.98
CA SER A 92 7.09 -8.56 2.57
C SER A 92 6.15 -9.73 2.25
N ALA A 93 6.37 -10.90 2.87
CA ALA A 93 5.50 -12.06 2.69
C ALA A 93 4.07 -11.78 3.19
N THR A 94 3.93 -11.20 4.39
CA THR A 94 2.64 -10.82 4.95
C THR A 94 1.93 -9.77 4.09
N LEU A 95 2.66 -8.74 3.65
CA LEU A 95 2.11 -7.72 2.76
C LEU A 95 1.64 -8.31 1.42
N SER A 96 2.40 -9.25 0.85
CA SER A 96 2.02 -9.95 -0.36
C SER A 96 0.71 -10.71 -0.18
N SER A 97 0.55 -11.43 0.94
CA SER A 97 -0.70 -12.15 1.25
C SER A 97 -1.89 -11.21 1.39
N VAL A 98 -1.73 -10.05 2.05
CA VAL A 98 -2.77 -9.02 2.18
C VAL A 98 -3.21 -8.53 0.80
N LEU A 99 -2.25 -8.19 -0.08
CA LEU A 99 -2.53 -7.72 -1.43
C LEU A 99 -3.21 -8.79 -2.29
N HIS A 100 -2.78 -10.06 -2.20
CA HIS A 100 -3.41 -11.16 -2.92
C HIS A 100 -4.86 -11.38 -2.48
N ALA A 101 -5.13 -11.32 -1.17
CA ALA A 101 -6.48 -11.46 -0.65
C ALA A 101 -7.41 -10.35 -1.16
N ALA A 102 -6.98 -9.09 -1.08
CA ALA A 102 -7.76 -7.93 -1.52
C ALA A 102 -8.04 -7.96 -3.03
N THR A 103 -7.03 -8.31 -3.85
CA THR A 103 -7.21 -8.41 -5.30
C THR A 103 -8.10 -9.58 -5.71
N ALA A 104 -8.03 -10.71 -5.01
CA ALA A 104 -8.92 -11.84 -5.24
C ALA A 104 -10.38 -11.53 -4.84
N GLU A 105 -10.59 -10.73 -3.80
CA GLU A 105 -11.93 -10.22 -3.43
C GLU A 105 -12.48 -9.26 -4.48
N ALA A 106 -11.69 -8.27 -4.91
CA ALA A 106 -12.09 -7.33 -5.95
C ALA A 106 -12.43 -8.06 -7.26
N THR A 107 -11.65 -9.08 -7.63
CA THR A 107 -11.91 -9.90 -8.83
C THR A 107 -13.24 -10.64 -8.73
N ARG A 108 -13.57 -11.20 -7.56
CA ARG A 108 -14.86 -11.89 -7.34
C ARG A 108 -16.04 -10.95 -7.39
N ALA A 109 -15.90 -9.72 -6.87
CA ALA A 109 -16.96 -8.71 -6.89
C ALA A 109 -17.29 -8.21 -8.30
N VAL A 110 -16.33 -8.30 -9.24
CA VAL A 110 -16.51 -7.90 -10.64
C VAL A 110 -17.10 -9.01 -11.51
N GLN A 111 -17.02 -10.28 -11.08
CA GLN A 111 -17.62 -11.39 -11.84
C GLN A 111 -19.16 -11.33 -11.74
N PRO A 112 -19.88 -11.19 -12.86
CA PRO A 112 -21.33 -11.19 -12.83
C PRO A 112 -21.87 -12.54 -12.35
N VAL A 113 -22.84 -12.50 -11.44
CA VAL A 113 -23.61 -13.66 -10.96
C VAL A 113 -24.39 -14.24 -12.14
N GLY A 114 -23.74 -15.11 -12.93
CA GLY A 114 -24.32 -15.68 -14.14
C GLY A 114 -23.56 -16.85 -14.77
N GLN A 115 -22.41 -17.26 -14.21
CA GLN A 115 -21.62 -18.37 -14.75
C GLN A 115 -21.41 -19.48 -13.71
N ALA A 116 -22.49 -19.84 -13.02
CA ALA A 116 -22.60 -21.07 -12.26
C ALA A 116 -23.66 -21.95 -12.93
N GLY A 117 -23.25 -22.73 -13.92
CA GLY A 117 -24.11 -23.73 -14.55
C GLY A 117 -23.70 -24.06 -15.98
N HIS A 118 -22.81 -25.03 -16.13
CA HIS A 118 -22.95 -26.13 -17.09
C HIS A 118 -21.89 -27.20 -16.78
N GLY A 119 -22.24 -28.10 -15.87
CA GLY A 119 -21.72 -29.46 -15.95
C GLY A 119 -22.52 -30.20 -17.02
N ALA A 120 -21.86 -30.65 -18.07
CA ALA A 120 -22.30 -31.79 -18.88
C ALA A 120 -21.05 -32.54 -19.34
N VAL A 121 -20.84 -33.70 -18.73
CA VAL A 121 -19.98 -34.78 -19.22
C VAL A 121 -20.80 -35.58 -20.26
N ALA A 122 -20.08 -36.20 -21.21
CA ALA A 122 -20.48 -37.13 -22.29
C ALA A 122 -20.65 -36.45 -23.67
N GLY A 123 -20.08 -36.95 -24.76
CA GLY A 123 -19.38 -38.20 -24.96
C GLY A 123 -18.74 -38.26 -26.35
N ASP A 124 -17.98 -39.32 -26.54
CA ASP A 124 -17.24 -39.74 -27.72
C ASP A 124 -18.06 -39.69 -29.03
N GLY A 125 -17.40 -39.33 -30.13
CA GLY A 125 -18.05 -39.08 -31.41
C GLY A 125 -17.06 -38.77 -32.53
N VAL A 126 -16.22 -39.76 -32.87
CA VAL A 126 -15.46 -39.84 -34.12
C VAL A 126 -16.39 -39.54 -35.30
N THR A 127 -15.97 -38.64 -36.20
CA THR A 127 -16.53 -38.55 -37.55
C THR A 127 -15.38 -38.46 -38.55
N GLU A 128 -15.15 -39.60 -39.22
CA GLU A 128 -14.33 -39.72 -40.43
C GLU A 128 -15.00 -38.93 -41.57
N TYR A 129 -14.22 -38.17 -42.32
CA TYR A 129 -14.65 -37.57 -43.58
C TYR A 129 -14.21 -38.48 -44.73
N ALA A 130 -15.20 -38.81 -45.57
CA ALA A 130 -15.05 -39.49 -46.86
C ALA A 130 -14.35 -38.61 -47.91
#